data_AF-A0A7C7XKQ7-F1
#
_entry.id   AF-A0A7C7XKQ7-F1
#
_cell.length_a   1.000
_cell.length_b   1.000
_cell.length_c   1.000
_cell.angle_alpha   90.00
_cell.angle_beta   90.00
_cell.angle_gamma   90.00
#
_symmetry.space_group_name_H-M   'P 1'
#
loop_
_entity.id
_entity.type
_entity.pdbx_description
1 polymer ?
#
loop_
_entity_poly.entity_id
_entity_poly.type
_entity_poly.pdbx_seq_one_letter_code
_entity_poly.pdbx_strand_id
1 'polypeptide(L)'
;MLIVYSQWIDQNRYNWAKSFQVINKNSESINFVGLAFWLGIIGISLSLYFLYPELFAPQQLRNLFSENLVPGLSLYFLVSTLRGFTLIPSTPFVFAGILIFPPWPLFIVNFIAVYTSSAIVYYIARAIKFDRYFHEKYPQKIEKLTQLLRKKELPVISIWGFLPMVPTDMIVYVCSILRISVLKTLIGTSIGEGAICAIYIFGGYYTLSSIFNIA
;
A
#
# COMPACT_ATOMS: atom_id res chain seq x y z
N MET A 1 -38.98 -30.30 -21.91
CA MET A 1 -38.35 -30.00 -20.60
C MET A 1 -36.88 -29.59 -20.72
N LEU A 2 -36.05 -30.32 -21.48
CA LEU A 2 -34.61 -30.01 -21.63
C LEU A 2 -34.31 -28.66 -22.33
N ILE A 3 -35.13 -28.22 -23.29
CA ILE A 3 -34.92 -26.96 -24.05
C ILE A 3 -35.13 -25.72 -23.17
N VAL A 4 -36.12 -25.76 -22.26
CA VAL A 4 -36.42 -24.65 -21.33
C VAL A 4 -35.30 -24.52 -20.28
N TYR A 5 -34.70 -25.64 -19.87
CA TYR A 5 -33.60 -25.65 -18.92
C TYR A 5 -32.30 -25.10 -19.54
N SER A 6 -32.01 -25.41 -20.81
CA SER A 6 -30.82 -24.84 -21.48
C SER A 6 -30.97 -23.34 -21.72
N GLN A 7 -32.16 -22.88 -22.12
CA GLN A 7 -32.43 -21.45 -22.31
C GLN A 7 -32.35 -20.67 -20.98
N TRP A 8 -32.81 -21.25 -19.86
CA TRP A 8 -32.67 -20.63 -18.54
C TRP A 8 -31.20 -20.48 -18.13
N ILE A 9 -30.35 -21.49 -18.38
CA ILE A 9 -28.92 -21.43 -18.08
C ILE A 9 -28.22 -20.34 -18.90
N ASP A 10 -28.51 -20.23 -20.20
CA ASP A 10 -27.85 -19.27 -21.07
C ASP A 10 -28.31 -17.82 -20.81
N GLN A 11 -29.59 -17.61 -20.52
CA GLN A 11 -30.11 -16.30 -20.09
C GLN A 11 -29.45 -15.83 -18.78
N ASN A 12 -29.28 -16.76 -17.83
CA ASN A 12 -28.63 -16.45 -16.56
C ASN A 12 -27.15 -16.15 -16.80
N ARG A 13 -26.42 -16.96 -17.59
CA ARG A 13 -25.01 -16.68 -17.93
C ARG A 13 -24.81 -15.33 -18.61
N TYR A 14 -25.72 -14.92 -19.49
CA TYR A 14 -25.65 -13.61 -20.15
C TYR A 14 -25.85 -12.44 -19.18
N ASN A 15 -26.87 -12.52 -18.31
CA ASN A 15 -27.13 -11.50 -17.30
C ASN A 15 -26.00 -11.40 -16.26
N TRP A 16 -25.39 -12.54 -15.93
CA TRP A 16 -24.20 -12.63 -15.08
C TRP A 16 -22.97 -11.99 -15.76
N ALA A 17 -22.74 -12.23 -17.05
CA ALA A 17 -21.64 -11.61 -17.79
C ALA A 17 -21.78 -10.08 -17.87
N LYS A 18 -23.02 -9.59 -18.06
CA LYS A 18 -23.32 -8.15 -18.13
C LYS A 18 -23.12 -7.45 -16.78
N SER A 19 -23.59 -8.05 -15.69
CA SER A 19 -23.37 -7.52 -14.34
C SER A 19 -21.88 -7.54 -13.95
N PHE A 20 -21.13 -8.54 -14.41
CA PHE A 20 -19.68 -8.60 -14.21
C PHE A 20 -18.93 -7.51 -14.98
N GLN A 21 -19.30 -7.22 -16.24
CA GLN A 21 -18.70 -6.12 -17.00
C GLN A 21 -18.95 -4.75 -16.35
N VAL A 22 -20.14 -4.52 -15.79
CA VAL A 22 -20.48 -3.27 -15.08
C VAL A 22 -19.64 -3.12 -13.80
N ILE A 23 -19.47 -4.20 -13.03
CA ILE A 23 -18.64 -4.19 -11.80
C ILE A 23 -17.16 -3.97 -12.13
N ASN A 24 -16.65 -4.62 -13.18
CA ASN A 24 -15.25 -4.48 -13.60
C ASN A 24 -14.95 -3.06 -14.09
N LYS A 25 -15.86 -2.47 -14.87
CA LYS A 25 -15.75 -1.07 -15.34
C LYS A 25 -15.74 -0.06 -14.18
N ASN A 26 -16.53 -0.30 -13.14
CA ASN A 26 -16.49 0.53 -11.92
C ASN A 26 -15.19 0.36 -11.14
N SER A 27 -14.62 -0.86 -11.06
CA SER A 27 -13.36 -1.08 -10.35
C SER A 27 -12.16 -0.42 -11.03
N GLU A 28 -12.07 -0.44 -12.36
CA GLU A 28 -11.00 0.27 -13.08
C GLU A 28 -11.13 1.80 -12.89
N SER A 29 -12.36 2.29 -12.83
CA SER A 29 -12.66 3.70 -12.57
C SER A 29 -12.29 4.12 -11.14
N ILE A 30 -12.49 3.27 -10.12
CA ILE A 30 -12.11 3.56 -8.72
C ILE A 30 -10.59 3.66 -8.56
N ASN A 31 -9.84 2.75 -9.20
CA ASN A 31 -8.37 2.79 -9.18
C ASN A 31 -7.84 4.02 -9.94
N PHE A 32 -8.45 4.36 -11.08
CA PHE A 32 -8.08 5.55 -11.86
C PHE A 32 -8.38 6.85 -11.12
N VAL A 33 -9.55 6.97 -10.47
CA VAL A 33 -9.91 8.14 -9.65
C VAL A 33 -9.00 8.27 -8.44
N GLY A 34 -8.67 7.16 -7.76
CA GLY A 34 -7.70 7.16 -6.67
C GLY A 34 -6.31 7.61 -7.13
N LEU A 35 -5.87 7.13 -8.29
CA LEU A 35 -4.58 7.49 -8.89
C LEU A 35 -4.57 8.95 -9.37
N ALA A 36 -5.65 9.44 -9.98
CA ALA A 36 -5.80 10.83 -10.40
C ALA A 36 -5.87 11.81 -9.21
N PHE A 37 -6.60 11.45 -8.16
CA PHE A 37 -6.63 12.21 -6.90
C PHE A 37 -5.23 12.29 -6.29
N TRP A 38 -4.49 11.18 -6.29
CA TRP A 38 -3.11 11.13 -5.81
C TRP A 38 -2.13 11.92 -6.67
N LEU A 39 -2.23 11.84 -7.99
CA LEU A 39 -1.45 12.68 -8.91
C LEU A 39 -1.75 14.15 -8.69
N GLY A 40 -3.00 14.50 -8.34
CA GLY A 40 -3.39 15.83 -7.90
C GLY A 40 -2.66 16.25 -6.63
N ILE A 41 -2.63 15.41 -5.59
CA ILE A 41 -1.90 15.68 -4.33
C ILE A 41 -0.40 15.87 -4.58
N ILE A 42 0.21 14.98 -5.37
CA ILE A 42 1.64 15.06 -5.72
C ILE A 42 1.90 16.32 -6.54
N GLY A 43 1.06 16.61 -7.54
CA GLY A 43 1.17 17.80 -8.38
C GLY A 43 1.04 19.09 -7.58
N ILE A 44 0.11 19.15 -6.64
CA ILE A 44 -0.05 20.28 -5.72
C ILE A 44 1.17 20.41 -4.80
N SER A 45 1.62 19.29 -4.20
CA SER A 45 2.79 19.28 -3.32
C SER A 45 4.06 19.74 -4.05
N LEU A 46 4.29 19.26 -5.28
CA LEU A 46 5.41 19.69 -6.12
C LEU A 46 5.28 21.15 -6.56
N SER A 47 4.07 21.58 -6.93
CA SER A 47 3.81 22.97 -7.29
C SER A 47 4.12 23.90 -6.11
N LEU A 48 3.69 23.54 -4.89
CA LEU A 48 4.02 24.29 -3.68
C LEU A 48 5.53 24.28 -3.38
N TYR A 49 6.22 23.15 -3.60
CA TYR A 49 7.67 23.07 -3.46
C TYR A 49 8.42 24.01 -4.41
N PHE A 50 8.01 24.08 -5.68
CA PHE A 50 8.64 24.97 -6.66
C PHE A 50 8.24 26.44 -6.50
N LEU A 51 7.01 26.72 -6.04
CA LEU A 51 6.51 28.09 -5.87
C LEU A 51 6.94 28.72 -4.55
N TYR A 52 7.12 27.92 -3.50
CA TYR A 52 7.51 28.39 -2.15
C TYR A 52 8.62 27.52 -1.56
N PRO A 53 9.81 27.46 -2.19
CA PRO A 53 10.91 26.63 -1.72
C PRO A 53 11.38 27.02 -0.32
N GLU A 54 11.17 28.27 0.10
CA GLU A 54 11.47 28.71 1.47
C GLU A 54 10.66 27.95 2.54
N LEU A 55 9.38 27.62 2.30
CA LEU A 55 8.55 26.87 3.24
C LEU A 55 9.02 25.42 3.45
N PHE A 56 9.79 24.88 2.49
CA PHE A 56 10.33 23.52 2.51
C PHE A 56 11.80 23.47 2.94
N ALA A 57 12.37 24.59 3.39
CA ALA A 57 13.70 24.61 3.98
C ALA A 57 13.73 23.67 5.21
N PRO A 58 14.71 22.75 5.32
CA PRO A 58 14.75 21.76 6.40
C PRO A 58 14.66 22.38 7.79
N GLN A 59 15.28 23.55 8.00
CA GLN A 59 15.23 24.28 9.27
C GLN A 59 13.84 24.82 9.63
N GLN A 60 13.07 25.30 8.64
CA GLN A 60 11.73 25.85 8.87
C GLN A 60 10.70 24.74 9.07
N LEU A 61 10.79 23.65 8.30
CA LEU A 61 9.99 22.45 8.50
C LEU A 61 10.26 21.85 9.89
N ARG A 62 11.53 21.75 10.29
CA ARG A 62 11.90 21.22 11.60
C ARG A 62 11.34 22.08 12.73
N ASN A 63 11.35 23.42 12.61
CA ASN A 63 10.74 24.32 13.60
C ASN A 63 9.20 24.22 13.62
N LEU A 64 8.54 24.22 12.46
CA LEU A 64 7.08 24.09 12.33
C LEU A 64 6.57 22.77 12.91
N PHE A 65 7.27 21.67 12.65
CA PHE A 65 6.90 20.34 13.13
C PHE A 65 7.46 20.01 14.53
N SER A 66 8.47 20.72 15.03
CA SER A 66 8.91 20.60 16.43
C SER A 66 7.92 21.24 17.40
N GLU A 67 7.26 22.33 17.00
CA GLU A 67 6.23 22.97 17.83
C GLU A 67 4.89 22.21 17.79
N ASN A 68 4.58 21.52 16.68
CA ASN A 68 3.33 20.78 16.50
C ASN A 68 3.55 19.37 15.89
N LEU A 69 4.24 18.51 16.65
CA LEU A 69 4.59 17.14 16.22
C LEU A 69 3.36 16.26 15.93
N VAL A 70 2.30 16.38 16.74
CA VAL A 70 1.12 15.51 16.68
C VAL A 70 0.30 15.71 15.39
N PRO A 71 -0.05 16.94 14.95
CA PRO A 71 -0.71 17.16 13.67
C PRO A 71 0.11 16.67 12.47
N GLY A 72 1.42 16.89 12.46
CA GLY A 72 2.29 16.44 11.36
C GLY A 72 2.34 14.92 11.23
N LEU A 73 2.51 14.22 12.35
CA LEU A 73 2.49 12.76 12.39
C LEU A 73 1.10 12.20 12.02
N SER A 74 0.03 12.90 12.37
CA SER A 74 -1.34 12.50 12.02
C SER A 74 -1.58 12.62 10.51
N LEU A 75 -1.11 13.72 9.88
CA LEU A 75 -1.17 13.86 8.42
C LEU A 75 -0.32 12.80 7.73
N TYR A 76 0.91 12.57 8.22
CA TYR A 76 1.79 11.50 7.72
C TYR A 76 1.11 10.13 7.81
N PHE A 77 0.46 9.83 8.92
CA PHE A 77 -0.30 8.59 9.13
C PHE A 77 -1.42 8.43 8.11
N LEU A 78 -2.24 9.45 7.92
CA LEU A 78 -3.38 9.41 6.99
C LEU A 78 -2.89 9.17 5.56
N VAL A 79 -1.90 9.93 5.11
CA VAL A 79 -1.33 9.82 3.77
C VAL A 79 -0.68 8.45 3.56
N SER A 80 0.10 7.98 4.54
CA SER A 80 0.77 6.67 4.48
C SER A 80 -0.22 5.50 4.49
N THR A 81 -1.34 5.63 5.21
CA THR A 81 -2.41 4.62 5.25
C THR A 81 -3.16 4.55 3.91
N LEU A 82 -3.41 5.71 3.30
CA LEU A 82 -4.11 5.80 2.01
C LEU A 82 -3.27 5.29 0.82
N ARG A 83 -1.96 5.13 1.01
CA ARG A 83 -1.06 4.62 -0.02
C ARG A 83 -1.45 3.22 -0.51
N GLY A 84 -1.94 2.34 0.38
CA GLY A 84 -2.29 0.96 0.04
C GLY A 84 -3.30 0.83 -1.10
N PHE A 85 -4.11 1.86 -1.34
CA PHE A 85 -5.05 1.94 -2.45
C PHE A 85 -4.39 2.16 -3.82
N THR A 86 -3.21 2.76 -3.85
CA THR A 86 -2.54 3.21 -5.07
C THR A 86 -1.38 2.32 -5.50
N LEU A 87 -1.02 1.31 -4.69
CA LEU A 87 0.17 0.47 -4.89
C LEU A 87 1.47 1.28 -5.02
N ILE A 88 1.47 2.56 -4.60
CA ILE A 88 2.66 3.40 -4.59
C ILE A 88 3.61 2.83 -3.53
N PRO A 89 4.91 2.73 -3.80
CA PRO A 89 5.87 2.24 -2.82
C PRO A 89 5.86 3.08 -1.53
N SER A 90 5.91 2.40 -0.38
CA SER A 90 6.85 2.64 0.72
C SER A 90 7.61 3.96 0.79
N THR A 91 8.66 3.89 -0.01
CA THR A 91 9.95 4.51 0.22
C THR A 91 9.95 6.03 0.14
N PRO A 92 9.23 6.68 -0.81
CA PRO A 92 9.19 8.14 -0.88
C PRO A 92 8.62 8.78 0.38
N PHE A 93 7.60 8.18 0.99
CA PHE A 93 6.99 8.70 2.21
C PHE A 93 7.94 8.58 3.40
N VAL A 94 8.61 7.44 3.54
CA VAL A 94 9.58 7.22 4.61
C VAL A 94 10.73 8.22 4.53
N PHE A 95 11.27 8.48 3.33
CA PHE A 95 12.31 9.49 3.15
C PHE A 95 11.84 10.91 3.46
N ALA A 96 10.64 11.29 3.02
CA ALA A 96 10.06 12.58 3.40
C ALA A 96 9.91 12.69 4.93
N GLY A 97 9.47 11.60 5.58
CA GLY A 97 9.35 11.54 7.03
C GLY A 97 10.68 11.73 7.76
N ILE A 98 11.76 11.11 7.28
CA ILE A 98 13.11 11.19 7.90
C ILE A 98 13.63 12.63 7.93
N LEU A 99 13.31 13.44 6.92
CA LEU A 99 13.74 14.84 6.84
C LEU A 99 13.00 15.76 7.82
N ILE A 100 11.79 15.36 8.22
CA ILE A 100 10.84 16.24 8.93
C ILE A 100 10.69 15.83 10.40
N PHE A 101 10.66 14.53 10.69
CA PHE A 101 10.25 13.99 11.98
C PHE A 101 11.41 13.30 12.73
N PRO A 102 11.37 13.29 14.06
CA PRO A 102 12.26 12.48 14.88
C PRO A 102 12.08 10.97 14.59
N PRO A 103 13.14 10.15 14.69
CA PRO A 103 13.15 8.78 14.20
C PRO A 103 12.18 7.85 14.93
N TRP A 104 12.08 7.96 16.26
CA TRP A 104 11.20 7.11 17.06
C TRP A 104 9.71 7.33 16.78
N PRO A 105 9.17 8.56 16.87
CA PRO A 105 7.77 8.81 16.51
C PRO A 105 7.46 8.46 15.06
N LEU A 106 8.36 8.78 14.13
CA LEU A 106 8.20 8.41 12.73
C LEU A 106 8.08 6.89 12.54
N PHE A 107 8.96 6.11 13.17
CA PHE A 107 8.94 4.65 13.07
C PHE A 107 7.64 4.06 13.60
N ILE A 108 7.18 4.51 14.78
CA ILE A 108 5.93 4.03 15.40
C ILE A 108 4.74 4.33 14.49
N VAL A 109 4.63 5.57 14.02
CA VAL A 109 3.51 5.99 13.17
C VAL A 109 3.53 5.28 11.83
N ASN A 110 4.73 5.11 11.23
CA ASN A 110 4.89 4.34 10.00
C ASN A 110 4.48 2.87 10.19
N PHE A 111 4.87 2.25 11.29
CA PHE A 111 4.49 0.87 11.60
C PHE A 111 2.97 0.71 11.72
N ILE A 112 2.30 1.63 12.42
CA ILE A 112 0.83 1.65 12.54
C ILE A 112 0.17 1.91 11.18
N ALA A 113 0.72 2.81 10.36
CA ALA A 113 0.22 3.08 9.01
C ALA A 113 0.32 1.85 8.10
N VAL A 114 1.46 1.14 8.12
CA VAL A 114 1.64 -0.10 7.35
C VAL A 114 0.65 -1.18 7.79
N TYR A 115 0.48 -1.35 9.10
CA TYR A 115 -0.46 -2.33 9.65
C TYR A 115 -1.91 -2.03 9.23
N THR A 116 -2.34 -0.77 9.40
CA THR A 116 -3.70 -0.33 9.07
C THR A 116 -3.96 -0.32 7.57
N SER A 117 -3.02 0.15 6.75
CA SER A 117 -3.06 0.07 5.28
C SER A 117 -3.23 -1.38 4.82
N SER A 118 -2.38 -2.29 5.31
CA SER A 118 -2.44 -3.71 4.95
C SER A 118 -3.78 -4.34 5.34
N ALA A 119 -4.34 -3.98 6.50
CA ALA A 119 -5.65 -4.47 6.92
C ALA A 119 -6.76 -3.99 5.98
N ILE A 120 -6.78 -2.69 5.67
CA ILE A 120 -7.76 -2.09 4.75
C ILE A 120 -7.69 -2.76 3.37
N VAL A 121 -6.49 -2.85 2.78
CA VAL A 121 -6.28 -3.48 1.47
C VAL A 121 -6.72 -4.95 1.50
N TYR A 122 -6.38 -5.70 2.54
CA TYR A 122 -6.77 -7.10 2.66
C TYR A 122 -8.30 -7.26 2.64
N TYR A 123 -9.02 -6.49 3.46
CA TYR A 123 -10.48 -6.61 3.57
C TYR A 123 -11.19 -6.14 2.31
N ILE A 124 -10.71 -5.06 1.69
CA ILE A 124 -11.29 -4.54 0.44
C ILE A 124 -11.06 -5.52 -0.70
N ALA A 125 -9.84 -6.04 -0.86
CA ALA A 125 -9.54 -7.06 -1.87
C ALA A 125 -10.44 -8.30 -1.72
N ARG A 126 -10.75 -8.67 -0.47
CA ARG A 126 -11.65 -9.78 -0.15
C ARG A 126 -13.10 -9.46 -0.52
N ALA A 127 -13.57 -8.25 -0.21
CA ALA A 127 -14.93 -7.81 -0.47
C ALA A 127 -15.23 -7.70 -1.97
N ILE A 128 -14.26 -7.26 -2.77
CA ILE A 128 -14.45 -7.06 -4.22
C ILE A 128 -14.46 -8.39 -5.00
N LYS A 129 -14.13 -9.53 -4.37
CA LYS A 129 -14.09 -10.87 -5.01
C LYS A 129 -13.30 -10.88 -6.33
N PHE A 130 -12.14 -10.23 -6.35
CA PHE A 130 -11.20 -10.19 -7.49
C PHE A 130 -10.55 -11.55 -7.83
N ASP A 131 -11.04 -12.63 -7.23
CA ASP A 131 -10.55 -14.01 -7.32
C ASP A 131 -10.38 -14.49 -8.78
N ARG A 132 -11.29 -14.10 -9.69
CA ARG A 132 -11.27 -14.60 -11.09
C ARG A 132 -10.45 -13.78 -12.08
N TYR A 133 -10.39 -12.45 -11.96
CA TYR A 133 -9.72 -11.59 -12.96
C TYR A 133 -8.20 -11.83 -13.02
N PHE A 134 -7.55 -11.97 -11.86
CA PHE A 134 -6.11 -12.24 -11.81
C PHE A 134 -5.77 -13.70 -12.15
N HIS A 135 -6.64 -14.65 -11.80
CA HIS A 135 -6.50 -16.05 -12.21
C HIS A 135 -6.58 -16.22 -13.73
N GLU A 136 -7.40 -15.42 -14.41
CA GLU A 136 -7.52 -15.44 -15.88
C GLU A 136 -6.37 -14.68 -16.57
N LYS A 137 -5.91 -13.56 -16.01
CA LYS A 137 -4.88 -12.71 -16.65
C LYS A 137 -3.44 -13.16 -16.39
N TYR A 138 -3.15 -13.78 -15.24
CA TYR A 138 -1.79 -14.21 -14.86
C TYR A 138 -1.73 -15.60 -14.17
N PRO A 139 -2.27 -16.67 -14.79
CA PRO A 139 -2.42 -17.98 -14.16
C PRO A 139 -1.10 -18.57 -13.64
N GLN A 140 -0.03 -18.53 -14.43
CA GLN A 140 1.26 -19.14 -14.07
C GLN A 140 1.96 -18.45 -12.90
N LYS A 141 1.81 -17.12 -12.76
CA LYS A 141 2.42 -16.36 -11.65
C LYS A 141 1.67 -16.59 -10.36
N ILE A 142 0.34 -16.61 -10.42
CA ILE A 142 -0.52 -16.93 -9.27
C ILE A 142 -0.25 -18.35 -8.79
N GLU A 143 -0.16 -19.34 -9.69
CA GLU A 143 0.07 -20.73 -9.31
C GLU A 143 1.42 -20.95 -8.60
N LYS A 144 2.51 -20.35 -9.11
CA LYS A 144 3.81 -20.37 -8.42
C LYS A 144 3.74 -19.71 -7.04
N LEU A 145 3.06 -18.56 -6.92
CA LEU A 145 2.92 -17.87 -5.65
C LEU A 145 2.09 -18.69 -4.65
N THR A 146 1.01 -19.33 -5.11
CA THR A 146 0.19 -20.24 -4.32
C THR A 146 0.98 -21.43 -3.80
N GLN A 147 1.85 -22.01 -4.63
CA GLN A 147 2.71 -23.13 -4.22
C GLN A 147 3.76 -22.69 -3.16
N LEU A 148 4.33 -21.49 -3.30
CA LEU A 148 5.26 -20.93 -2.32
C LEU A 148 4.58 -20.60 -0.99
N LEU A 149 3.42 -19.93 -1.05
CA LEU A 149 2.64 -19.58 0.12
C LEU A 149 2.14 -20.83 0.85
N ARG A 150 1.68 -21.86 0.13
CA ARG A 150 1.26 -23.15 0.74
C ARG A 150 2.35 -23.85 1.56
N LYS A 151 3.63 -23.65 1.24
CA LYS A 151 4.74 -24.29 1.97
C LYS A 151 5.20 -23.44 3.16
N LYS A 152 5.32 -22.12 2.99
CA LYS A 152 5.85 -21.20 4.02
C LYS A 152 5.23 -19.80 3.89
N GLU A 153 3.98 -19.65 4.34
CA GLU A 153 3.20 -18.39 4.24
C GLU A 153 3.95 -17.19 4.84
N LEU A 154 4.36 -17.26 6.12
CA LEU A 154 4.96 -16.13 6.84
C LEU A 154 6.32 -15.68 6.28
N PRO A 155 7.32 -16.57 6.07
CA PRO A 155 8.62 -16.15 5.55
C PRO A 155 8.55 -15.55 4.16
N VAL A 156 7.67 -16.08 3.29
CA VAL A 156 7.50 -15.56 1.93
C VAL A 156 6.95 -14.14 1.99
N ILE A 157 5.93 -13.90 2.80
CA ILE A 157 5.33 -12.57 2.96
C ILE A 157 6.34 -11.59 3.55
N SER A 158 7.12 -11.99 4.57
CA SER A 158 8.13 -11.11 5.18
C SER A 158 9.30 -10.79 4.25
N ILE A 159 9.82 -11.78 3.52
CA ILE A 159 10.87 -11.54 2.51
C ILE A 159 10.34 -10.60 1.42
N TRP A 160 9.09 -10.78 1.01
CA TRP A 160 8.46 -9.91 0.02
C TRP A 160 8.35 -8.46 0.50
N GLY A 161 7.91 -8.24 1.75
CA GLY A 161 7.83 -6.90 2.33
C GLY A 161 9.18 -6.24 2.60
N PHE A 162 10.26 -7.03 2.64
CA PHE A 162 11.62 -6.51 2.75
C PHE A 162 12.17 -5.99 1.40
N LEU A 163 11.51 -6.24 0.28
CA LEU A 163 11.99 -5.80 -1.03
C LEU A 163 11.44 -4.40 -1.37
N PRO A 164 12.27 -3.35 -1.43
CA PRO A 164 11.81 -1.98 -1.66
C PRO A 164 11.27 -1.76 -3.08
N MET A 165 11.67 -2.62 -4.03
CA MET A 165 11.28 -2.52 -5.45
C MET A 165 9.89 -3.09 -5.73
N VAL A 166 9.34 -3.92 -4.83
CA VAL A 166 8.04 -4.54 -5.05
C VAL A 166 7.03 -3.90 -4.09
N PRO A 167 5.86 -3.44 -4.57
CA PRO A 167 4.85 -2.89 -3.68
C PRO A 167 4.40 -3.96 -2.70
N THR A 168 4.66 -3.76 -1.41
CA THR A 168 4.26 -4.66 -0.33
C THR A 168 2.74 -4.88 -0.32
N ASP A 169 1.98 -3.86 -0.71
CA ASP A 169 0.52 -3.92 -0.85
C ASP A 169 0.07 -5.00 -1.86
N MET A 170 0.94 -5.38 -2.82
CA MET A 170 0.66 -6.45 -3.78
C MET A 170 0.66 -7.84 -3.12
N ILE A 171 1.56 -8.13 -2.18
CA ILE A 171 1.55 -9.43 -1.50
C ILE A 171 0.32 -9.55 -0.59
N VAL A 172 -0.09 -8.47 0.05
CA VAL A 172 -1.33 -8.40 0.86
C VAL A 172 -2.56 -8.70 0.01
N TYR A 173 -2.61 -8.10 -1.18
CA TYR A 173 -3.67 -8.34 -2.15
C TYR A 173 -3.72 -9.81 -2.59
N VAL A 174 -2.58 -10.41 -2.95
CA VAL A 174 -2.54 -11.82 -3.37
C VAL A 174 -2.91 -12.76 -2.21
N CYS A 175 -2.43 -12.49 -0.99
CA CYS A 175 -2.80 -13.26 0.19
C CYS A 175 -4.30 -13.20 0.50
N SER A 176 -4.95 -12.06 0.23
CA SER A 176 -6.40 -11.89 0.37
C SER A 176 -7.16 -12.75 -0.64
N ILE A 177 -6.74 -12.76 -1.92
CA ILE A 177 -7.30 -13.62 -2.98
C ILE A 177 -7.16 -15.10 -2.60
N LEU A 178 -5.95 -15.51 -2.19
CA LEU A 178 -5.65 -16.89 -1.82
C LEU A 178 -6.25 -17.31 -0.46
N ARG A 179 -7.01 -16.42 0.20
CA ARG A 179 -7.67 -16.63 1.49
C ARG A 179 -6.71 -17.07 2.61
N ILE A 180 -5.45 -16.63 2.53
CA ILE A 180 -4.49 -16.80 3.62
C ILE A 180 -4.99 -16.03 4.83
N SER A 181 -4.82 -16.55 6.05
CA SER A 181 -5.36 -15.87 7.25
C SER A 181 -4.86 -14.42 7.37
N VAL A 182 -5.77 -13.50 7.67
CA VAL A 182 -5.52 -12.06 7.84
C VAL A 182 -4.31 -11.83 8.76
N LEU A 183 -4.31 -12.48 9.93
CA LEU A 183 -3.30 -12.28 10.95
C LEU A 183 -1.88 -12.63 10.45
N LYS A 184 -1.72 -13.75 9.75
CA LYS A 184 -0.42 -14.11 9.16
C LYS A 184 0.01 -13.13 8.08
N THR A 185 -0.93 -12.62 7.30
CA THR A 185 -0.64 -11.62 6.26
C THR A 185 -0.16 -10.32 6.86
N LEU A 186 -0.87 -9.82 7.89
CA LEU A 186 -0.52 -8.58 8.58
C LEU A 186 0.81 -8.70 9.33
N ILE A 187 1.01 -9.78 10.09
CA ILE A 187 2.26 -10.01 10.82
C ILE A 187 3.43 -10.15 9.84
N GLY A 188 3.29 -10.98 8.80
CA GLY A 188 4.34 -11.19 7.81
C GLY A 188 4.76 -9.88 7.13
N THR A 189 3.77 -9.09 6.71
CA THR A 189 3.97 -7.79 6.06
C THR A 189 4.60 -6.77 7.00
N SER A 190 4.10 -6.67 8.23
CA SER A 190 4.61 -5.73 9.23
C SER A 190 6.05 -6.04 9.63
N ILE A 191 6.44 -7.32 9.68
CA ILE A 191 7.82 -7.73 9.95
C ILE A 191 8.74 -7.32 8.79
N GLY A 192 8.36 -7.64 7.55
CA GLY A 192 9.18 -7.36 6.37
C GLY A 192 9.36 -5.86 6.13
N GLU A 193 8.24 -5.15 6.00
CA GLU A 193 8.24 -3.71 5.74
C GLU A 193 8.72 -2.91 6.97
N GLY A 194 8.38 -3.35 8.18
CA GLY A 194 8.88 -2.75 9.41
C GLY A 194 10.39 -2.84 9.54
N ALA A 195 11.00 -3.98 9.18
CA ALA A 195 12.46 -4.15 9.23
C ALA A 195 13.18 -3.21 8.26
N ILE A 196 12.72 -3.12 7.00
CA ILE A 196 13.35 -2.22 6.03
C ILE A 196 13.10 -0.74 6.37
N CYS A 197 11.92 -0.40 6.88
CA CYS A 197 11.63 0.97 7.33
C CYS A 197 12.48 1.35 8.55
N ALA A 198 12.75 0.43 9.47
CA ALA A 198 13.68 0.67 10.58
C ALA A 198 15.09 0.99 10.06
N ILE A 199 15.58 0.21 9.10
CA ILE A 199 16.90 0.45 8.47
C ILE A 199 16.94 1.84 7.83
N TYR A 200 15.90 2.22 7.09
CA TYR A 200 15.84 3.54 6.46
C TYR A 200 15.73 4.68 7.47
N ILE A 201 14.86 4.57 8.47
CA ILE A 201 14.61 5.65 9.42
C ILE A 201 15.83 5.89 10.30
N PHE A 202 16.34 4.83 10.94
CA PHE A 202 17.49 4.97 11.83
C PHE A 202 18.79 5.17 11.03
N GLY A 203 19.01 4.41 9.96
CA GLY A 203 20.20 4.57 9.11
C GLY A 203 20.26 5.93 8.42
N GLY A 204 19.13 6.42 7.92
CA GLY A 204 19.00 7.75 7.33
C GLY A 204 19.26 8.85 8.37
N TYR A 205 18.70 8.72 9.57
CA TYR A 205 18.94 9.65 10.67
C TYR A 205 20.43 9.74 11.04
N TYR A 206 21.12 8.62 11.26
CA TYR A 206 22.55 8.60 11.59
C TYR A 206 23.43 9.15 10.47
N THR A 207 23.05 8.91 9.21
CA THR A 207 23.77 9.45 8.05
C THR A 207 23.61 10.97 7.98
N LEU A 208 22.38 11.47 8.12
CA LEU A 208 22.12 12.91 8.15
C LEU A 208 22.83 13.59 9.34
N SER A 209 22.78 13.01 10.54
CA SER A 209 23.45 13.59 11.71
C SER A 209 24.97 13.67 11.51
N SER A 210 25.57 12.67 10.85
CA SER A 210 27.01 12.64 10.56
C SER A 210 27.41 13.64 9.47
N ILE A 211 26.59 13.82 8.44
CA ILE A 211 26.86 14.77 7.35
C ILE A 211 26.67 16.22 7.81
N PHE A 212 25.61 16.49 8.57
CA PHE A 212 25.26 17.84 9.00
C PHE A 212 25.85 18.24 10.36
N ASN A 213 26.56 17.32 11.04
CA ASN A 213 27.21 17.54 12.34
C ASN A 213 26.25 18.08 13.42
N ILE A 214 24.98 17.64 13.35
CA ILE A 214 23.94 17.97 14.32
C ILE A 214 23.97 16.87 15.39
N ALA A 215 24.91 17.01 16.33
CA ALA A 215 24.95 16.27 17.58
C ALA A 215 24.36 17.12 18.70
#